data_AF-A0A957LKF3-F1
#
_entry.id   AF-A0A957LKF3-F1
#
_cell.length_a   1.000
_cell.length_b   1.000
_cell.length_c   1.000
_cell.angle_alpha   90.00
_cell.angle_beta   90.00
_cell.angle_gamma   90.00
#
_symmetry.space_group_name_H-M   'P 1'
#
loop_
_entity.id
_entity.type
_entity.pdbx_description
1 polymer ?
#
loop_
_entity_poly.entity_id
_entity_poly.type
_entity_poly.pdbx_seq_one_letter_code
_entity_poly.pdbx_strand_id
1 'polypeptide(L)'
;MSEFNQETNMNRRGFLKAAALTTAAAAATGTGVALLNTQSKPATVSVVPNAVPVSTAVVPAAAPVTAQSDLLAQLAAVQAENMRLQADLDAANRSLDSMRQMQTQPNQEVEILQEELGTANMQITALAGLVGLYEQLEKLDLGDKIEDSIGFVSEAFTDLIDDLPTLAEGLAFGGQMLDEFEEHVPLLESGRSWLESHLSKISTFYGSFETVLQEVADRVGPVLDMTQQWFDKILKWLPFGLGRASVQVMAAVTELIRETPNTLQGADINVAQPLDVWLQKDNGESETHLQKRLFKPLREQALQPAQTTVTKAETAQTVYEDKIVTRLTSAVENRRIIQSLITTYRENHNI
;
A
#
# COMPACT_ATOMS: atom_id res chain seq x y z
N MET A 1 -37.79 -7.32 -15.83
CA MET A 1 -38.17 -5.90 -15.87
C MET A 1 -37.83 -5.33 -14.51
N SER A 2 -36.84 -4.41 -14.48
CA SER A 2 -36.62 -3.35 -13.48
C SER A 2 -36.22 -3.81 -12.06
N GLU A 3 -34.94 -3.68 -11.65
CA GLU A 3 -34.30 -2.47 -11.07
C GLU A 3 -34.77 -2.18 -9.62
N PHE A 4 -33.98 -1.76 -8.63
CA PHE A 4 -32.62 -1.20 -8.55
C PHE A 4 -32.17 -1.11 -7.06
N ASN A 5 -30.85 -1.15 -6.84
CA ASN A 5 -30.06 -0.40 -5.85
C ASN A 5 -30.33 -0.47 -4.33
N GLN A 6 -29.46 -1.23 -3.65
CA GLN A 6 -28.88 -1.00 -2.31
C GLN A 6 -27.76 -2.06 -2.19
N GLU A 7 -26.48 -1.84 -1.86
CA GLU A 7 -25.81 -0.83 -1.08
C GLU A 7 -24.33 -0.74 -1.55
N THR A 8 -23.87 0.45 -1.94
CA THR A 8 -22.45 0.76 -2.11
C THR A 8 -22.12 1.95 -1.22
N ASN A 9 -22.02 1.73 0.10
CA ASN A 9 -21.61 2.80 1.02
C ASN A 9 -20.98 2.33 2.35
N MET A 10 -20.19 1.25 2.34
CA MET A 10 -19.33 0.90 3.47
C MET A 10 -18.00 0.33 2.99
N ASN A 11 -16.97 1.17 2.78
CA ASN A 11 -15.59 0.82 3.17
C ASN A 11 -14.50 1.92 3.07
N ARG A 12 -14.82 3.21 3.18
CA ARG A 12 -13.75 4.25 3.23
C ARG A 12 -13.20 4.52 4.64
N ARG A 13 -13.90 4.08 5.69
CA ARG A 13 -13.48 4.24 7.10
C ARG A 13 -12.82 3.00 7.71
N GLY A 14 -12.84 1.85 7.03
CA GLY A 14 -12.11 0.64 7.44
C GLY A 14 -10.61 0.69 7.09
N PHE A 15 -10.24 1.44 6.05
CA PHE A 15 -8.86 1.50 5.56
C PHE A 15 -7.93 2.37 6.42
N LEU A 16 -8.46 3.35 7.17
CA LEU A 16 -7.67 4.22 8.07
C LEU A 16 -7.38 3.61 9.46
N LYS A 17 -7.85 2.39 9.75
CA LYS A 17 -7.60 1.71 11.04
C LYS A 17 -6.53 0.60 10.96
N ALA A 18 -5.99 0.31 9.78
CA ALA A 18 -4.99 -0.76 9.59
C ALA A 18 -3.52 -0.27 9.61
N ALA A 19 -3.26 1.04 9.71
CA ALA A 19 -1.91 1.61 9.78
C ALA A 19 -1.45 1.92 11.23
N ALA A 20 -1.97 1.18 12.21
CA ALA A 20 -1.56 1.29 13.61
C ALA A 20 -1.15 -0.11 14.09
N LEU A 21 0.14 -0.45 13.94
CA LEU A 21 0.87 -1.47 14.72
C LEU A 21 2.15 -1.87 13.99
N THR A 22 3.27 -1.16 14.21
CA THR A 22 4.63 -1.72 14.45
C THR A 22 5.68 -0.60 14.36
N THR A 23 6.20 -0.16 15.51
CA THR A 23 7.65 -0.11 15.83
C THR A 23 7.83 0.62 17.16
N ALA A 24 8.20 -0.14 18.19
CA ALA A 24 8.79 0.37 19.41
C ALA A 24 10.31 0.13 19.35
N ALA A 25 11.11 1.14 19.74
CA ALA A 25 12.32 1.05 20.58
C ALA A 25 13.47 2.01 20.18
N ALA A 26 14.12 2.54 21.23
CA ALA A 26 15.46 3.17 21.32
C ALA A 26 15.60 4.60 20.74
N ALA A 27 16.28 5.59 21.35
CA ALA A 27 17.16 5.74 22.52
C ALA A 27 17.08 7.24 22.95
N ALA A 28 16.92 7.61 24.22
CA ALA A 28 17.92 7.76 25.29
C ALA A 28 19.11 8.71 24.99
N THR A 29 19.42 9.58 25.97
CA THR A 29 20.52 10.58 26.12
C THR A 29 20.22 11.98 25.55
N GLY A 30 20.47 13.12 26.22
CA GLY A 30 21.04 13.44 27.53
C GLY A 30 21.26 14.96 27.68
N THR A 31 20.92 15.51 28.85
CA THR A 31 21.62 16.58 29.63
C THR A 31 22.11 17.91 29.01
N GLY A 32 21.67 19.03 29.64
CA GLY A 32 22.46 20.25 29.94
C GLY A 32 22.56 21.30 28.82
N VAL A 33 22.70 22.63 29.01
CA VAL A 33 23.06 23.49 30.17
C VAL A 33 22.54 24.93 29.89
N ALA A 34 22.33 25.69 30.97
CA ALA A 34 22.00 27.13 31.04
C ALA A 34 23.07 28.09 30.48
N LEU A 35 22.71 29.38 30.33
CA LEU A 35 23.51 30.62 30.56
C LEU A 35 22.58 31.83 30.22
N LEU A 36 22.01 32.61 31.16
CA LEU A 36 22.54 33.69 32.02
C LEU A 36 23.26 34.86 31.30
N ASN A 37 22.64 36.04 31.48
CA ASN A 37 23.24 37.30 31.94
C ASN A 37 23.57 38.42 30.93
N THR A 38 23.05 39.62 31.23
CA THR A 38 23.69 40.96 31.40
C THR A 38 22.75 42.06 30.88
N GLN A 39 22.08 42.85 31.72
CA GLN A 39 22.56 43.97 32.54
C GLN A 39 23.09 45.15 31.70
N SER A 40 22.37 46.28 31.70
CA SER A 40 22.93 47.64 31.55
C SER A 40 21.95 48.71 32.07
N LYS A 41 22.53 49.65 32.82
CA LYS A 41 21.95 50.67 33.71
C LYS A 41 21.44 51.94 32.98
N PRO A 42 20.71 52.84 33.67
CA PRO A 42 20.12 54.06 33.14
C PRO A 42 21.08 55.26 33.19
N ALA A 43 20.88 56.24 32.29
CA ALA A 43 21.60 57.50 32.28
C ALA A 43 20.73 58.65 32.83
N THR A 44 21.28 59.33 33.83
CA THR A 44 20.82 60.57 34.48
C THR A 44 21.27 61.81 33.70
N VAL A 45 20.43 62.85 33.62
CA VAL A 45 20.83 64.24 33.29
C VAL A 45 20.00 65.19 34.19
N SER A 46 20.56 65.69 35.28
CA SER A 46 21.24 66.99 35.46
C SER A 46 20.33 68.22 35.32
N VAL A 47 19.97 68.76 36.50
CA VAL A 47 19.31 70.04 36.73
C VAL A 47 20.37 71.14 36.78
N VAL A 48 20.13 72.26 36.10
CA VAL A 48 20.83 73.54 36.33
C VAL A 48 19.78 74.64 36.51
N PRO A 49 19.78 75.36 37.65
CA PRO A 49 18.83 76.46 37.91
C PRO A 49 19.43 77.80 37.44
N ASN A 50 18.63 78.68 36.86
CA ASN A 50 19.09 80.05 36.60
C ASN A 50 18.11 81.13 37.08
N ALA A 51 18.65 81.89 38.03
CA ALA A 51 18.39 83.21 38.58
C ALA A 51 17.18 84.06 38.14
N VAL A 52 16.49 84.55 39.17
CA VAL A 52 15.56 85.69 39.21
C VAL A 52 16.35 87.01 39.25
N PRO A 53 15.91 88.08 38.57
CA PRO A 53 16.26 89.44 38.98
C PRO A 53 15.10 90.14 39.69
N VAL A 54 15.41 90.57 40.91
CA VAL A 54 14.67 91.51 41.75
C VAL A 54 14.76 92.91 41.13
N SER A 55 13.64 93.61 41.00
CA SER A 55 13.62 95.06 40.71
C SER A 55 13.05 95.81 41.91
N THR A 56 13.85 96.78 42.35
CA THR A 56 13.76 97.57 43.58
C THR A 56 12.64 98.61 43.55
N ALA A 57 11.94 98.74 44.67
CA ALA A 57 11.01 99.81 44.97
C ALA A 57 11.70 101.17 45.10
N VAL A 58 11.04 102.22 44.59
CA VAL A 58 11.38 103.62 44.86
C VAL A 58 10.17 104.28 45.53
N VAL A 59 10.36 104.76 46.74
CA VAL A 59 9.44 105.62 47.49
C VAL A 59 10.01 107.03 47.49
N PRO A 60 9.19 108.08 47.32
CA PRO A 60 9.47 109.36 47.95
C PRO A 60 8.36 109.75 48.95
N ALA A 61 8.82 110.34 50.06
CA ALA A 61 8.06 110.78 51.21
C ALA A 61 7.47 112.20 51.06
N ALA A 62 6.31 112.46 51.69
CA ALA A 62 6.03 113.58 52.60
C ALA A 62 4.52 113.65 52.99
N ALA A 63 4.25 113.87 54.29
CA ALA A 63 2.96 113.92 55.01
C ALA A 63 2.10 115.20 54.71
N PRO A 64 0.89 115.50 55.29
CA PRO A 64 0.25 114.95 56.52
C PRO A 64 -1.31 114.82 56.59
N VAL A 65 -1.81 114.16 57.66
CA VAL A 65 -3.18 114.15 58.24
C VAL A 65 -4.36 113.49 57.49
N THR A 66 -4.39 112.16 57.43
CA THR A 66 -5.62 111.33 57.24
C THR A 66 -5.49 109.94 57.92
N ALA A 67 -4.99 109.90 59.17
CA ALA A 67 -4.49 108.66 59.80
C ALA A 67 -5.51 107.51 59.99
N GLN A 68 -6.82 107.73 59.90
CA GLN A 68 -7.82 106.64 59.96
C GLN A 68 -8.36 106.21 58.60
N SER A 69 -8.49 107.13 57.63
CA SER A 69 -8.89 106.80 56.27
C SER A 69 -7.76 106.16 55.47
N ASP A 70 -6.51 106.52 55.72
CA ASP A 70 -5.34 105.89 55.09
C ASP A 70 -5.13 104.45 55.58
N LEU A 71 -5.41 104.16 56.86
CA LEU A 71 -5.37 102.79 57.39
C LEU A 71 -6.50 101.91 56.83
N LEU A 72 -7.71 102.45 56.65
CA LEU A 72 -8.81 101.75 55.98
C LEU A 72 -8.56 101.56 54.48
N ALA A 73 -7.97 102.55 53.81
CA ALA A 73 -7.55 102.44 52.42
C ALA A 73 -6.41 101.42 52.26
N GLN A 74 -5.48 101.37 53.22
CA GLN A 74 -4.39 100.38 53.24
C GLN A 74 -4.91 98.98 53.56
N LEU A 75 -5.89 98.82 54.45
CA LEU A 75 -6.55 97.53 54.70
C LEU A 75 -7.34 97.05 53.47
N ALA A 76 -8.08 97.96 52.81
CA ALA A 76 -8.78 97.64 51.56
C ALA A 76 -7.80 97.29 50.44
N ALA A 77 -6.65 97.97 50.35
CA ALA A 77 -5.57 97.64 49.42
C ALA A 77 -4.95 96.26 49.72
N VAL A 78 -4.70 95.94 50.99
CA VAL A 78 -4.18 94.62 51.42
C VAL A 78 -5.21 93.50 51.22
N GLN A 79 -6.50 93.80 51.39
CA GLN A 79 -7.58 92.85 51.12
C GLN A 79 -7.76 92.61 49.61
N ALA A 80 -7.66 93.66 48.79
CA ALA A 80 -7.63 93.55 47.34
C ALA A 80 -6.38 92.79 46.85
N GLU A 81 -5.23 93.01 47.49
CA GLU A 81 -3.99 92.27 47.22
C GLU A 81 -4.12 90.80 47.60
N ASN A 82 -4.75 90.46 48.73
CA ASN A 82 -5.05 89.07 49.08
C ASN A 82 -6.01 88.39 48.10
N MET A 83 -7.07 89.07 47.65
CA MET A 83 -7.97 88.52 46.63
C MET A 83 -7.23 88.32 45.30
N ARG A 84 -6.32 89.23 44.94
CA ARG A 84 -5.47 89.09 43.76
C ARG A 84 -4.51 87.91 43.90
N LEU A 85 -3.83 87.77 45.03
CA LEU A 85 -2.92 86.66 45.30
C LEU A 85 -3.67 85.32 45.33
N GLN A 86 -4.90 85.29 45.83
CA GLN A 86 -5.76 84.10 45.76
C GLN A 86 -6.14 83.77 44.31
N ALA A 87 -6.51 84.77 43.51
CA ALA A 87 -6.80 84.58 42.09
C ALA A 87 -5.55 84.12 41.30
N ASP A 88 -4.37 84.66 41.60
CA ASP A 88 -3.09 84.26 41.01
C ASP A 88 -2.71 82.82 41.42
N LEU A 89 -2.95 82.44 42.67
CA LEU A 89 -2.76 81.05 43.14
C LEU A 89 -3.72 80.08 42.47
N ASP A 90 -5.00 80.44 42.32
CA ASP A 90 -5.98 79.60 41.62
C ASP A 90 -5.63 79.46 40.13
N ALA A 91 -5.15 80.53 39.50
CA ALA A 91 -4.66 80.48 38.12
C ALA A 91 -3.41 79.59 38.00
N ALA A 92 -2.46 79.69 38.94
CA ALA A 92 -1.28 78.85 38.99
C ALA A 92 -1.64 77.37 39.25
N ASN A 93 -2.59 77.09 40.13
CA ASN A 93 -3.07 75.74 40.41
C ASN A 93 -3.73 75.11 39.18
N ARG A 94 -4.59 75.85 38.47
CA ARG A 94 -5.16 75.37 37.20
C ARG A 94 -4.09 75.11 36.13
N SER A 95 -3.05 75.94 36.09
CA SER A 95 -1.91 75.74 35.20
C SER A 95 -1.06 74.52 35.57
N LEU A 96 -0.94 74.19 36.86
CA LEU A 96 -0.26 72.98 37.33
C LEU A 96 -1.10 71.73 37.05
N ASP A 97 -2.41 71.80 37.26
CA ASP A 97 -3.32 70.69 36.96
C ASP A 97 -3.41 70.42 35.45
N SER A 98 -3.38 71.47 34.61
CA SER A 98 -3.32 71.30 33.16
C SER A 98 -1.97 70.72 32.72
N MET A 99 -0.84 71.16 33.30
CA MET A 99 0.47 70.54 33.05
C MET A 99 0.52 69.07 33.51
N ARG A 100 -0.10 68.75 34.66
CA ARG A 100 -0.20 67.36 35.14
C ARG A 100 -1.03 66.50 34.19
N GLN A 101 -2.17 66.99 33.71
CA GLN A 101 -2.98 66.27 32.71
C GLN A 101 -2.23 66.10 31.39
N MET A 102 -1.52 67.13 30.93
CA MET A 102 -0.67 67.05 29.73
C MET A 102 0.53 66.11 29.90
N GLN A 103 0.99 65.83 31.12
CA GLN A 103 2.00 64.79 31.39
C GLN A 103 1.40 63.39 31.52
N THR A 104 0.17 63.25 31.99
CA THR A 104 -0.50 61.94 32.11
C THR A 104 -0.87 61.35 30.74
N GLN A 105 -1.27 62.19 29.77
CA GLN A 105 -1.59 61.74 28.40
C GLN A 105 -0.44 61.02 27.67
N PRO A 106 0.78 61.56 27.56
CA PRO A 106 1.89 60.87 26.92
C PRO A 106 2.32 59.63 27.70
N ASN A 107 2.14 59.60 29.03
CA ASN A 107 2.40 58.40 29.82
C ASN A 107 1.40 57.28 29.52
N GLN A 108 0.13 57.61 29.31
CA GLN A 108 -0.90 56.65 28.88
C GLN A 108 -0.65 56.14 27.45
N GLU A 109 -0.26 57.02 26.52
CA GLU A 109 0.11 56.61 25.15
C GLU A 109 1.35 55.70 25.15
N VAL A 110 2.36 55.99 25.98
CA VAL A 110 3.53 55.12 26.12
C VAL A 110 3.17 53.77 26.74
N GLU A 111 2.27 53.72 27.71
CA GLU A 111 1.79 52.47 28.32
C GLU A 111 1.02 51.60 27.31
N ILE A 112 0.14 52.22 26.50
CA ILE A 112 -0.58 51.53 25.41
C ILE A 112 0.41 51.03 24.34
N LEU A 113 1.37 51.84 23.91
CA LEU A 113 2.39 51.43 22.94
C LEU A 113 3.29 50.31 23.49
N GLN A 114 3.59 50.31 24.78
CA GLN A 114 4.34 49.22 25.42
C GLN A 114 3.53 47.91 25.49
N GLU A 115 2.22 47.99 25.74
CA GLU A 115 1.32 46.84 25.72
C GLU A 115 1.13 46.30 24.29
N GLU A 116 1.00 47.19 23.29
CA GLU A 116 0.97 46.84 21.88
C GLU A 116 2.29 46.19 21.42
N LEU A 117 3.43 46.74 21.80
CA LEU A 117 4.74 46.14 21.53
C LEU A 117 4.89 44.78 22.23
N GLY A 118 4.43 44.64 23.47
CA GLY A 118 4.43 43.37 24.19
C GLY A 118 3.58 42.31 23.47
N THR A 119 2.39 42.70 23.01
CA THR A 119 1.48 41.84 22.27
C THR A 119 2.05 41.45 20.90
N ALA A 120 2.61 42.42 20.16
CA ALA A 120 3.28 42.17 18.88
C ALA A 120 4.49 41.24 19.05
N ASN A 121 5.28 41.42 20.11
CA ASN A 121 6.45 40.58 20.37
C ASN A 121 6.06 39.14 20.76
N MET A 122 4.96 38.97 21.50
CA MET A 122 4.37 37.64 21.75
C MET A 122 3.89 36.97 20.45
N GLN A 123 3.23 37.72 19.56
CA GLN A 123 2.80 37.20 18.26
C GLN A 123 3.99 36.82 17.37
N ILE A 124 5.03 37.64 17.33
CA ILE A 124 6.28 37.35 16.61
C ILE A 124 6.93 36.08 17.17
N THR A 125 6.99 35.93 18.49
CA THR A 125 7.56 34.73 19.13
C THR A 125 6.75 33.47 18.80
N ALA A 126 5.41 33.56 18.79
CA ALA A 126 4.54 32.44 18.42
C ALA A 126 4.70 32.06 16.94
N LEU A 127 4.78 33.04 16.04
CA LEU A 127 5.04 32.84 14.61
C LEU A 127 6.43 32.24 14.38
N ALA A 128 7.46 32.72 15.08
CA ALA A 128 8.82 32.17 15.01
C ALA A 128 8.87 30.71 15.50
N GLY A 129 8.13 30.37 16.57
CA GLY A 129 8.00 28.99 17.04
C GLY A 129 7.34 28.08 16.02
N LEU A 130 6.28 28.55 15.35
CA LEU A 130 5.60 27.83 14.27
C LEU A 130 6.52 27.64 13.06
N VAL A 131 7.25 28.68 12.65
CA VAL A 131 8.29 28.59 11.60
C VAL A 131 9.35 27.55 11.96
N GLY A 132 9.83 27.53 13.20
CA GLY A 132 10.80 26.53 13.68
C GLY A 132 10.27 25.09 13.62
N LEU A 133 8.98 24.88 13.90
CA LEU A 133 8.34 23.57 13.73
C LEU A 133 8.23 23.16 12.25
N TYR A 134 7.91 24.11 11.35
CA TYR A 134 7.92 23.86 9.90
C TYR A 134 9.32 23.54 9.40
N GLU A 135 10.37 24.22 9.89
CA GLU A 135 11.76 23.90 9.55
C GLU A 135 12.22 22.55 10.07
N GLN A 136 11.76 22.16 11.27
CA GLN A 136 12.07 20.82 11.79
C GLN A 136 11.39 19.73 10.97
N LEU A 137 10.15 19.97 10.53
CA LEU A 137 9.44 19.11 9.57
C LEU A 137 10.13 19.12 8.19
N GLU A 138 10.77 20.23 7.82
CA GLU A 138 11.49 20.37 6.56
C GLU A 138 12.82 19.59 6.57
N LYS A 139 13.56 19.66 7.69
CA LYS A 139 14.81 18.91 7.91
C LYS A 139 14.59 17.39 7.99
N LEU A 140 13.36 16.96 8.26
CA LEU A 140 12.96 15.58 8.02
C LEU A 140 12.90 15.40 6.49
N ASP A 141 13.96 14.80 5.98
CA ASP A 141 14.14 14.43 4.58
C ASP A 141 13.18 13.29 4.18
N LEU A 142 11.90 13.63 4.18
CA LEU A 142 10.80 12.76 3.80
C LEU A 142 10.68 12.67 2.28
N GLY A 143 11.25 13.61 1.52
CA GLY A 143 11.18 13.62 0.06
C GLY A 143 12.00 12.47 -0.51
N ASP A 144 13.30 12.46 -0.22
CA ASP A 144 14.24 11.47 -0.75
C ASP A 144 13.86 10.06 -0.24
N LYS A 145 13.46 9.93 1.03
CA LYS A 145 12.98 8.65 1.58
C LYS A 145 11.71 8.13 0.91
N ILE A 146 10.78 9.03 0.55
CA ILE A 146 9.56 8.65 -0.17
C ILE A 146 9.92 8.23 -1.59
N GLU A 147 10.76 9.00 -2.28
CA GLU A 147 11.22 8.71 -3.63
C GLU A 147 11.97 7.37 -3.71
N ASP A 148 12.91 7.12 -2.81
CA ASP A 148 13.63 5.84 -2.68
C ASP A 148 12.65 4.68 -2.46
N SER A 149 11.68 4.86 -1.56
CA SER A 149 10.69 3.81 -1.26
C SER A 149 9.76 3.51 -2.43
N ILE A 150 9.37 4.52 -3.20
CA ILE A 150 8.58 4.35 -4.42
C ILE A 150 9.43 3.71 -5.49
N GLY A 151 10.70 4.09 -5.63
CA GLY A 151 11.63 3.51 -6.59
C GLY A 151 11.76 2.00 -6.37
N PHE A 152 12.03 1.57 -5.14
CA PHE A 152 12.12 0.15 -4.79
C PHE A 152 10.82 -0.62 -5.06
N VAL A 153 9.67 -0.05 -4.70
CA VAL A 153 8.37 -0.69 -4.97
C VAL A 153 8.10 -0.72 -6.47
N SER A 154 8.42 0.34 -7.21
CA SER A 154 8.24 0.41 -8.66
C SER A 154 9.06 -0.65 -9.36
N GLU A 155 10.33 -0.82 -8.98
CA GLU A 155 11.21 -1.86 -9.52
C GLU A 155 10.64 -3.28 -9.29
N ALA A 156 10.24 -3.59 -8.05
CA ALA A 156 9.63 -4.89 -7.74
C ALA A 156 8.30 -5.13 -8.48
N PHE A 157 7.52 -4.08 -8.73
CA PHE A 157 6.34 -4.17 -9.57
C PHE A 157 6.73 -4.40 -11.03
N THR A 158 7.67 -3.63 -11.58
CA THR A 158 8.15 -3.75 -12.97
C THR A 158 8.66 -5.16 -13.26
N ASP A 159 9.48 -5.75 -12.38
CA ASP A 159 9.94 -7.13 -12.53
C ASP A 159 8.77 -8.12 -12.59
N LEU A 160 7.79 -7.97 -11.69
CA LEU A 160 6.59 -8.81 -11.70
C LEU A 160 5.81 -8.65 -13.00
N ILE A 161 5.71 -7.43 -13.52
CA ILE A 161 4.98 -7.10 -14.75
C ILE A 161 5.68 -7.68 -15.98
N ASP A 162 7.00 -7.59 -16.05
CA ASP A 162 7.77 -8.12 -17.17
C ASP A 162 7.58 -9.64 -17.32
N ASP A 163 7.31 -10.34 -16.21
CA ASP A 163 7.01 -11.77 -16.20
C ASP A 163 5.53 -12.11 -16.52
N LEU A 164 4.60 -11.16 -16.39
CA LEU A 164 3.16 -11.42 -16.60
C LEU A 164 2.81 -11.89 -18.02
N PRO A 165 3.36 -11.33 -19.12
CA PRO A 165 3.08 -11.81 -20.47
C PRO A 165 3.46 -13.28 -20.66
N THR A 166 4.61 -13.70 -20.12
CA THR A 166 5.06 -15.10 -20.18
C THR A 166 4.11 -16.01 -19.41
N LEU A 167 3.65 -15.58 -18.23
CA LEU A 167 2.65 -16.31 -17.47
C LEU A 167 1.30 -16.38 -18.21
N ALA A 168 0.85 -15.28 -18.81
CA ALA A 168 -0.38 -15.22 -19.59
C ALA A 168 -0.34 -16.18 -20.78
N GLU A 169 0.78 -16.21 -21.50
CA GLU A 169 1.01 -17.11 -22.62
C GLU A 169 1.04 -18.58 -22.16
N GLY A 170 1.72 -18.87 -21.05
CA GLY A 170 1.74 -20.22 -20.46
C GLY A 170 0.35 -20.70 -20.03
N LEU A 171 -0.48 -19.82 -19.45
CA LEU A 171 -1.86 -20.14 -19.08
C LEU A 171 -2.75 -20.35 -20.31
N ALA A 172 -2.61 -19.51 -21.34
CA ALA A 172 -3.34 -19.66 -22.60
C ALA A 172 -2.98 -20.97 -23.31
N PHE A 173 -1.67 -21.27 -23.39
CA PHE A 173 -1.17 -22.54 -23.92
C PHE A 173 -1.69 -23.73 -23.11
N GLY A 174 -1.66 -23.65 -21.78
CA GLY A 174 -2.21 -24.69 -20.90
C GLY A 174 -3.71 -24.92 -21.11
N GLY A 175 -4.48 -23.85 -21.33
CA GLY A 175 -5.89 -23.94 -21.71
C GLY A 175 -6.10 -24.62 -23.05
N GLN A 176 -5.33 -24.25 -24.08
CA GLN A 176 -5.39 -24.88 -25.40
C GLN A 176 -5.06 -26.38 -25.35
N MET A 177 -4.00 -26.76 -24.64
CA MET A 177 -3.64 -28.17 -24.46
C MET A 177 -4.73 -28.97 -23.74
N LEU A 178 -5.40 -28.34 -22.78
CA LEU A 178 -6.54 -28.95 -22.08
C LEU A 178 -7.73 -29.15 -23.02
N ASP A 179 -8.00 -28.16 -23.88
CA ASP A 179 -9.06 -28.24 -24.90
C ASP A 179 -8.77 -29.35 -25.92
N GLU A 180 -7.53 -29.43 -26.43
CA GLU A 180 -7.09 -30.48 -27.36
C GLU A 180 -7.19 -31.88 -26.72
N PHE A 181 -6.77 -32.01 -25.46
CA PHE A 181 -6.89 -33.29 -24.76
C PHE A 181 -8.35 -33.69 -24.51
N GLU A 182 -9.22 -32.72 -24.24
CA GLU A 182 -10.66 -32.95 -24.11
C GLU A 182 -11.30 -33.39 -25.44
N GLU A 183 -10.86 -32.83 -26.57
CA GLU A 183 -11.27 -33.24 -27.91
C GLU A 183 -10.90 -34.71 -28.23
N HIS A 184 -9.85 -35.24 -27.59
CA HIS A 184 -9.45 -36.64 -27.73
C HIS A 184 -10.19 -37.63 -26.82
N VAL A 185 -10.97 -37.16 -25.83
CA VAL A 185 -11.73 -38.07 -24.94
C VAL A 185 -12.68 -39.00 -25.70
N PRO A 186 -13.48 -38.55 -26.69
CA PRO A 186 -14.33 -39.45 -27.47
C PRO A 186 -13.56 -40.54 -28.22
N LEU A 187 -12.33 -40.25 -28.65
CA LEU A 187 -11.46 -41.24 -29.28
C LEU A 187 -10.99 -42.28 -28.24
N LEU A 188 -10.66 -41.86 -27.02
CA LEU A 188 -10.31 -42.76 -25.92
C LEU A 188 -11.50 -43.66 -25.54
N GLU A 189 -12.72 -43.11 -25.49
CA GLU A 189 -13.96 -43.89 -25.30
C GLU A 189 -14.15 -44.94 -26.38
N SER A 190 -13.95 -44.54 -27.64
CA SER A 190 -14.04 -45.44 -28.80
C SER A 190 -12.97 -46.54 -28.75
N GLY A 191 -11.73 -46.18 -28.39
CA GLY A 191 -10.62 -47.11 -28.20
C GLY A 191 -10.88 -48.11 -27.08
N ARG A 192 -11.43 -47.66 -25.95
CA ARG A 192 -11.87 -48.52 -24.84
C ARG A 192 -12.95 -49.49 -25.29
N SER A 193 -13.97 -49.03 -26.00
CA SER A 193 -15.05 -49.89 -26.50
C SER A 193 -14.51 -50.96 -27.47
N TRP A 194 -13.58 -50.57 -28.33
CA TRP A 194 -12.90 -51.50 -29.22
C TRP A 194 -12.08 -52.54 -28.45
N LEU A 195 -11.32 -52.11 -27.44
CA LEU A 195 -10.47 -52.98 -26.62
C LEU A 195 -11.31 -53.99 -25.84
N GLU A 196 -12.41 -53.55 -25.23
CA GLU A 196 -13.37 -54.41 -24.53
C GLU A 196 -13.98 -55.47 -25.47
N SER A 197 -14.40 -55.07 -26.68
CA SER A 197 -14.88 -55.99 -27.71
C SER A 197 -13.80 -56.99 -28.14
N HIS A 198 -12.55 -56.55 -28.26
CA HIS A 198 -11.45 -57.38 -28.70
C HIS A 198 -11.01 -58.39 -27.64
N LEU A 199 -10.87 -57.96 -26.37
CA LEU A 199 -10.59 -58.84 -25.24
C LEU A 199 -11.68 -59.89 -25.08
N SER A 200 -12.95 -59.50 -25.19
CA SER A 200 -14.08 -60.43 -25.14
C SER A 200 -14.02 -61.50 -26.26
N LYS A 201 -13.71 -61.09 -27.49
CA LYS A 201 -13.55 -62.00 -28.64
C LYS A 201 -12.39 -62.98 -28.43
N ILE A 202 -11.23 -62.51 -27.96
CA ILE A 202 -10.09 -63.39 -27.72
C ILE A 202 -10.40 -64.35 -26.57
N SER A 203 -10.99 -63.89 -25.47
CA SER A 203 -11.40 -64.75 -24.36
C SER A 203 -12.35 -65.87 -24.82
N THR A 204 -13.33 -65.52 -25.67
CA THR A 204 -14.26 -66.50 -26.27
C THR A 204 -13.54 -67.47 -27.20
N PHE A 205 -12.59 -66.99 -28.01
CA PHE A 205 -11.78 -67.84 -28.89
C PHE A 205 -10.94 -68.83 -28.09
N TYR A 206 -10.28 -68.37 -27.01
CA TYR A 206 -9.51 -69.25 -26.13
C TYR A 206 -10.40 -70.28 -25.41
N GLY A 207 -11.55 -69.86 -24.89
CA GLY A 207 -12.49 -70.80 -24.25
C GLY A 207 -13.00 -71.88 -25.22
N SER A 208 -13.31 -71.50 -26.47
CA SER A 208 -13.70 -72.47 -27.51
C SER A 208 -12.55 -73.38 -27.94
N PHE A 209 -11.33 -72.85 -28.06
CA PHE A 209 -10.13 -73.64 -28.33
C PHE A 209 -9.83 -74.63 -27.20
N GLU A 210 -9.96 -74.22 -25.93
CA GLU A 210 -9.79 -75.09 -24.76
C GLU A 210 -10.84 -76.21 -24.74
N THR A 211 -12.10 -75.90 -25.09
CA THR A 211 -13.17 -76.91 -25.18
C THR A 211 -12.88 -77.93 -26.29
N VAL A 212 -12.44 -77.48 -27.47
CA VAL A 212 -12.02 -78.38 -28.56
C VAL A 212 -10.81 -79.22 -28.15
N LEU A 213 -9.84 -78.63 -27.44
CA LEU A 213 -8.70 -79.36 -26.90
C LEU A 213 -9.13 -80.40 -25.86
N GLN A 214 -10.09 -80.11 -24.98
CA GLN A 214 -10.62 -81.07 -24.02
C GLN A 214 -11.39 -82.20 -24.72
N GLU A 215 -12.21 -81.90 -25.72
CA GLU A 215 -12.95 -82.92 -26.49
C GLU A 215 -12.00 -83.82 -27.31
N VAL A 216 -10.92 -83.24 -27.85
CA VAL A 216 -9.85 -84.02 -28.49
C VAL A 216 -9.02 -84.77 -27.46
N ALA A 217 -8.73 -84.18 -26.28
CA ALA A 217 -8.02 -84.76 -25.13
C ALA A 217 -8.70 -86.06 -24.64
N ASP A 218 -10.04 -86.07 -24.63
CA ASP A 218 -10.84 -87.24 -24.30
C ASP A 218 -10.87 -88.29 -25.43
N ARG A 219 -10.51 -87.90 -26.66
CA ARG A 219 -10.36 -88.77 -27.84
C ARG A 219 -8.91 -89.09 -28.20
N VAL A 220 -7.92 -88.78 -27.35
CA VAL A 220 -6.50 -88.90 -27.74
C VAL A 220 -6.03 -90.35 -27.79
N GLY A 221 -6.71 -91.32 -27.17
CA GLY A 221 -6.30 -92.74 -27.29
C GLY A 221 -6.05 -93.17 -28.76
N PRO A 222 -7.03 -93.00 -29.66
CA PRO A 222 -6.86 -93.23 -31.09
C PRO A 222 -5.95 -92.22 -31.83
N VAL A 223 -5.92 -90.95 -31.40
CA VAL A 223 -5.12 -89.91 -32.08
C VAL A 223 -3.63 -90.05 -31.76
N LEU A 224 -3.25 -90.44 -30.54
CA LEU A 224 -1.87 -90.77 -30.16
C LEU A 224 -1.35 -91.93 -31.01
N ASP A 225 -2.13 -93.00 -31.17
CA ASP A 225 -1.78 -94.13 -32.04
C ASP A 225 -1.60 -93.70 -33.51
N MET A 226 -2.49 -92.84 -34.00
CA MET A 226 -2.43 -92.33 -35.36
C MET A 226 -1.26 -91.35 -35.58
N THR A 227 -0.90 -90.58 -34.56
CA THR A 227 0.22 -89.62 -34.56
C THR A 227 1.55 -90.36 -34.44
N GLN A 228 1.61 -91.44 -33.67
CA GLN A 228 2.77 -92.32 -33.56
C GLN A 228 3.04 -93.05 -34.88
N GLN A 229 2.00 -93.55 -35.56
CA GLN A 229 2.10 -94.12 -36.91
C GLN A 229 2.49 -93.07 -37.98
N TRP A 230 2.02 -91.83 -37.84
CA TRP A 230 2.41 -90.72 -38.72
C TRP A 230 3.87 -90.31 -38.50
N PHE A 231 4.33 -90.23 -37.25
CA PHE A 231 5.73 -89.98 -36.90
C PHE A 231 6.64 -91.07 -37.47
N ASP A 232 6.26 -92.35 -37.35
CA ASP A 232 7.00 -93.48 -37.93
C ASP A 232 7.06 -93.43 -39.48
N LYS A 233 5.99 -92.94 -40.12
CA LYS A 233 5.96 -92.74 -41.59
C LYS A 233 6.81 -91.55 -42.03
N ILE A 234 6.83 -90.45 -41.26
CA ILE A 234 7.61 -89.25 -41.58
C ILE A 234 9.10 -89.43 -41.30
N LEU A 235 9.45 -90.11 -40.20
CA LEU A 235 10.84 -90.48 -39.88
C LEU A 235 11.45 -91.37 -40.96
N LYS A 236 10.64 -92.18 -41.64
CA LYS A 236 11.09 -93.01 -42.78
C LYS A 236 11.38 -92.23 -44.06
N TRP A 237 10.98 -90.97 -44.20
CA TRP A 237 10.97 -90.27 -45.49
C TRP A 237 11.65 -88.90 -45.56
N LEU A 238 12.28 -88.38 -44.49
CA LEU A 238 12.76 -87.00 -44.50
C LEU A 238 14.27 -86.84 -44.20
N PRO A 239 15.12 -86.63 -45.22
CA PRO A 239 16.43 -85.98 -45.05
C PRO A 239 16.28 -84.46 -44.83
N PHE A 240 16.95 -83.98 -43.77
CA PHE A 240 17.26 -82.60 -43.34
C PHE A 240 16.24 -81.45 -43.58
N GLY A 241 15.54 -81.06 -42.50
CA GLY A 241 15.31 -79.63 -42.22
C GLY A 241 13.88 -79.17 -41.93
N LEU A 242 12.85 -79.77 -42.54
CA LEU A 242 11.46 -79.29 -42.40
C LEU A 242 10.80 -79.61 -41.05
N GLY A 243 11.20 -80.70 -40.38
CA GLY A 243 10.69 -81.03 -39.05
C GLY A 243 11.07 -80.00 -37.98
N ARG A 244 12.23 -79.33 -38.11
CA ARG A 244 12.66 -78.29 -37.16
C ARG A 244 11.83 -77.01 -37.30
N ALA A 245 11.43 -76.65 -38.52
CA ALA A 245 10.55 -75.52 -38.77
C ALA A 245 9.13 -75.77 -38.23
N SER A 246 8.58 -76.97 -38.42
CA SER A 246 7.28 -77.35 -37.85
C SER A 246 7.30 -77.41 -36.32
N VAL A 247 8.38 -77.91 -35.71
CA VAL A 247 8.57 -77.90 -34.25
C VAL A 247 8.72 -76.47 -33.72
N GLN A 248 9.42 -75.58 -34.43
CA GLN A 248 9.52 -74.16 -34.05
C GLN A 248 8.19 -73.41 -34.16
N VAL A 249 7.42 -73.66 -35.22
CA VAL A 249 6.08 -73.06 -35.38
C VAL A 249 5.13 -73.59 -34.30
N MET A 250 5.15 -74.88 -34.00
CA MET A 250 4.33 -75.45 -32.91
C MET A 250 4.78 -74.96 -31.53
N ALA A 251 6.08 -74.79 -31.29
CA ALA A 251 6.59 -74.19 -30.06
C ALA A 251 6.19 -72.71 -29.95
N ALA A 252 6.28 -71.93 -31.02
CA ALA A 252 5.85 -70.54 -31.05
C ALA A 252 4.33 -70.38 -30.87
N VAL A 253 3.53 -71.27 -31.46
CA VAL A 253 2.07 -71.32 -31.26
C VAL A 253 1.74 -71.76 -29.83
N THR A 254 2.47 -72.73 -29.27
CA THR A 254 2.31 -73.17 -27.87
C THR A 254 2.68 -72.07 -26.89
N GLU A 255 3.77 -71.35 -27.13
CA GLU A 255 4.19 -70.21 -26.31
C GLU A 255 3.19 -69.07 -26.42
N LEU A 256 2.73 -68.75 -27.64
CA LEU A 256 1.66 -67.77 -27.86
C LEU A 256 0.38 -68.16 -27.11
N ILE A 257 -0.06 -69.43 -27.19
CA ILE A 257 -1.23 -69.93 -26.47
C ILE A 257 -1.05 -69.88 -24.96
N ARG A 258 0.18 -70.10 -24.47
CA ARG A 258 0.49 -70.08 -23.05
C ARG A 258 0.61 -68.66 -22.48
N GLU A 259 1.09 -67.72 -23.29
CA GLU A 259 1.38 -66.34 -22.88
C GLU A 259 0.19 -65.38 -23.15
N THR A 260 -0.70 -65.73 -24.07
CA THR A 260 -1.88 -64.91 -24.39
C THR A 260 -2.87 -64.76 -23.22
N PRO A 261 -3.20 -65.78 -22.40
CA PRO A 261 -4.09 -65.60 -21.25
C PRO A 261 -3.54 -64.60 -20.23
N ASN A 262 -2.24 -64.67 -19.93
CA ASN A 262 -1.57 -63.72 -19.04
C ASN A 262 -1.54 -62.31 -19.65
N THR A 263 -1.34 -62.20 -20.97
CA THR A 263 -1.38 -60.93 -21.69
C THR A 263 -2.80 -60.34 -21.71
N LEU A 264 -3.84 -61.17 -21.86
CA LEU A 264 -5.25 -60.75 -21.83
C LEU A 264 -5.62 -60.23 -20.45
N GLN A 265 -5.29 -60.99 -19.41
CA GLN A 265 -5.53 -60.60 -18.03
C GLN A 265 -4.75 -59.33 -17.68
N GLY A 266 -3.50 -59.22 -18.15
CA GLY A 266 -2.69 -58.03 -18.00
C GLY A 266 -3.29 -56.80 -18.70
N ALA A 267 -3.82 -56.96 -19.92
CA ALA A 267 -4.47 -55.87 -20.66
C ALA A 267 -5.79 -55.45 -20.01
N ASP A 268 -6.58 -56.39 -19.49
CA ASP A 268 -7.81 -56.08 -18.76
C ASP A 268 -7.51 -55.28 -17.48
N ILE A 269 -6.64 -55.80 -16.63
CA ILE A 269 -6.32 -55.20 -15.32
C ILE A 269 -5.57 -53.87 -15.46
N ASN A 270 -4.59 -53.78 -16.36
CA ASN A 270 -3.69 -52.62 -16.41
C ASN A 270 -4.12 -51.55 -17.43
N VAL A 271 -5.02 -51.88 -18.37
CA VAL A 271 -5.46 -50.95 -19.42
C VAL A 271 -6.96 -50.76 -19.40
N ALA A 272 -7.76 -51.82 -19.50
CA ALA A 272 -9.21 -51.71 -19.63
C ALA A 272 -9.86 -51.14 -18.35
N GLN A 273 -9.53 -51.69 -17.18
CA GLN A 273 -10.13 -51.29 -15.90
C GLN A 273 -9.81 -49.84 -15.52
N PRO A 274 -8.55 -49.33 -15.62
CA PRO A 274 -8.26 -47.92 -15.36
C PRO A 274 -8.95 -46.97 -16.34
N LEU A 275 -9.01 -47.33 -17.64
CA LEU A 275 -9.75 -46.54 -18.62
C LEU A 275 -11.25 -46.52 -18.30
N ASP A 276 -11.82 -47.62 -17.79
CA ASP A 276 -13.22 -47.66 -17.37
C ASP A 276 -13.48 -46.65 -16.26
N VAL A 277 -12.65 -46.60 -15.22
CA VAL A 277 -12.79 -45.62 -14.12
C VAL A 277 -12.69 -44.17 -14.61
N TRP A 278 -11.78 -43.87 -15.54
CA TRP A 278 -11.61 -42.50 -16.04
C TRP A 278 -12.70 -42.08 -17.02
N LEU A 279 -13.14 -42.99 -17.88
CA LEU A 279 -14.12 -42.72 -18.94
C LEU A 279 -15.56 -43.05 -18.52
N GLN A 280 -15.76 -43.48 -17.26
CA GLN A 280 -17.09 -43.74 -16.72
C GLN A 280 -17.96 -42.50 -16.81
N LYS A 281 -19.20 -42.68 -17.26
CA LYS A 281 -20.25 -41.66 -17.26
C LYS A 281 -21.26 -42.03 -16.19
N ASP A 282 -21.65 -41.04 -15.38
CA ASP A 282 -22.74 -41.23 -14.42
C ASP A 282 -24.08 -41.28 -15.18
N ASN A 283 -25.05 -42.03 -14.65
CA ASN A 283 -26.32 -42.29 -15.32
C ASN A 283 -27.04 -41.00 -15.74
N GLY A 284 -27.07 -40.74 -17.06
CA GLY A 284 -27.76 -39.60 -17.67
C GLY A 284 -26.86 -38.41 -18.01
N GLU A 285 -25.56 -38.49 -17.74
CA GLU A 285 -24.62 -37.40 -18.01
C GLU A 285 -23.75 -37.64 -19.25
N SER A 286 -23.47 -36.56 -19.99
CA SER A 286 -22.63 -36.60 -21.19
C SER A 286 -21.13 -36.56 -20.89
N GLU A 287 -20.74 -36.02 -19.72
CA GLU A 287 -19.35 -35.82 -19.29
C GLU A 287 -18.79 -37.07 -18.60
N THR A 288 -17.54 -37.40 -18.90
CA THR A 288 -16.77 -38.46 -18.22
C THR A 288 -16.29 -38.05 -16.83
N HIS A 289 -15.96 -39.03 -15.98
CA HIS A 289 -15.30 -38.78 -14.68
C HIS A 289 -14.00 -38.00 -14.84
N LEU A 290 -13.21 -38.27 -15.89
CA LEU A 290 -11.99 -37.53 -16.22
C LEU A 290 -12.28 -36.05 -16.45
N GLN A 291 -13.28 -35.73 -17.27
CA GLN A 291 -13.70 -34.35 -17.52
C GLN A 291 -14.16 -33.66 -16.23
N LYS A 292 -15.02 -34.31 -15.46
CA LYS A 292 -15.58 -33.74 -14.22
C LYS A 292 -14.56 -33.54 -13.11
N ARG A 293 -13.63 -34.49 -12.94
CA ARG A 293 -12.69 -34.52 -11.80
C ARG A 293 -11.37 -33.83 -12.08
N LEU A 294 -10.95 -33.78 -13.36
CA LEU A 294 -9.67 -33.23 -13.74
C LEU A 294 -9.83 -31.97 -14.59
N PHE A 295 -10.49 -32.07 -15.75
CA PHE A 295 -10.45 -30.96 -16.71
C PHE A 295 -11.25 -29.76 -16.24
N LYS A 296 -12.48 -29.99 -15.76
CA LYS A 296 -13.36 -28.92 -15.33
C LYS A 296 -12.80 -28.15 -14.14
N PRO A 297 -12.30 -28.80 -13.06
CA PRO A 297 -11.63 -28.07 -11.98
C PRO A 297 -10.34 -27.39 -12.44
N LEU A 298 -9.53 -28.02 -13.29
CA LEU A 298 -8.32 -27.38 -13.81
C LEU A 298 -8.64 -26.12 -14.61
N ARG A 299 -9.66 -26.16 -15.47
CA ARG A 299 -10.12 -25.02 -16.26
C ARG A 299 -10.73 -23.92 -15.38
N GLU A 300 -11.73 -24.28 -14.57
CA GLU A 300 -12.57 -23.33 -13.84
C GLU A 300 -11.92 -22.83 -12.54
N GLN A 301 -11.10 -23.64 -11.87
CA GLN A 301 -10.54 -23.32 -10.54
C GLN A 301 -9.06 -22.96 -10.58
N ALA A 302 -8.31 -23.34 -11.62
CA ALA A 302 -6.90 -23.00 -11.73
C ALA A 302 -6.62 -22.03 -12.89
N LEU A 303 -6.90 -22.43 -14.14
CA LEU A 303 -6.53 -21.65 -15.32
C LEU A 303 -7.29 -20.32 -15.40
N GLN A 304 -8.62 -20.33 -15.30
CA GLN A 304 -9.43 -19.10 -15.37
C GLN A 304 -9.11 -18.11 -14.23
N PRO A 305 -9.00 -18.53 -12.95
CA PRO A 305 -8.60 -17.63 -11.88
C PRO A 305 -7.18 -17.09 -12.03
N ALA A 306 -6.24 -17.91 -12.52
CA ALA A 306 -4.88 -17.46 -12.81
C ALA A 306 -4.88 -16.38 -13.90
N GLN A 307 -5.61 -16.60 -15.01
CA GLN A 307 -5.77 -15.59 -16.07
C GLN A 307 -6.37 -14.29 -15.54
N THR A 308 -7.39 -14.41 -14.69
CA THR A 308 -8.03 -13.25 -14.03
C THR A 308 -7.04 -12.51 -13.13
N THR A 309 -6.13 -13.22 -12.46
CA THR A 309 -5.11 -12.63 -11.60
C THR A 309 -4.07 -11.86 -12.42
N VAL A 310 -3.68 -12.40 -13.59
CA VAL A 310 -2.81 -11.69 -14.54
C VAL A 310 -3.43 -10.37 -14.98
N THR A 311 -4.68 -10.38 -15.45
CA THR A 311 -5.38 -9.14 -15.86
C THR A 311 -5.53 -8.13 -14.72
N LYS A 312 -5.77 -8.61 -13.49
CA LYS A 312 -5.83 -7.73 -12.31
C LYS A 312 -4.47 -7.12 -11.99
N ALA A 313 -3.38 -7.85 -12.19
CA ALA A 313 -2.02 -7.34 -11.96
C ALA A 313 -1.67 -6.25 -12.99
N GLU A 314 -1.99 -6.43 -14.27
CA GLU A 314 -1.85 -5.40 -15.32
C GLU A 314 -2.66 -4.13 -14.99
N THR A 315 -3.88 -4.30 -14.48
CA THR A 315 -4.72 -3.17 -14.05
C THR A 315 -4.11 -2.47 -12.82
N ALA A 316 -3.59 -3.23 -11.86
CA ALA A 316 -2.97 -2.70 -10.65
C ALA A 316 -1.72 -1.88 -10.96
N GLN A 317 -0.90 -2.32 -11.92
CA GLN A 317 0.23 -1.56 -12.45
C GLN A 317 -0.22 -0.19 -12.96
N THR A 318 -1.19 -0.19 -13.88
CA THR A 318 -1.66 1.05 -14.51
C THR A 318 -2.13 2.05 -13.45
N VAL A 319 -2.82 1.56 -12.42
CA VAL A 319 -3.27 2.39 -11.29
C VAL A 319 -2.08 2.85 -10.44
N TYR A 320 -1.10 2.00 -10.17
CA TYR A 320 0.09 2.33 -9.39
C TYR A 320 0.92 3.43 -10.08
N GLU A 321 1.23 3.28 -11.36
CA GLU A 321 2.01 4.26 -12.14
C GLU A 321 1.29 5.62 -12.25
N ASP A 322 0.00 5.62 -12.61
CA ASP A 322 -0.78 6.84 -12.82
C ASP A 322 -1.13 7.55 -11.50
N LYS A 323 -1.56 6.79 -10.48
CA LYS A 323 -2.08 7.39 -9.24
C LYS A 323 -1.03 7.60 -8.16
N ILE A 324 -0.01 6.73 -8.09
CA ILE A 324 0.95 6.76 -6.99
C ILE A 324 2.24 7.38 -7.48
N VAL A 325 2.93 6.77 -8.45
CA VAL A 325 4.24 7.25 -8.91
C VAL A 325 4.13 8.68 -9.43
N THR A 326 3.31 8.91 -10.46
CA THR A 326 3.21 10.23 -11.10
C THR A 326 2.79 11.34 -10.14
N ARG A 327 1.78 11.08 -9.29
CA ARG A 327 1.27 12.09 -8.35
C ARG A 327 2.25 12.39 -7.24
N LEU A 328 2.90 11.37 -6.71
CA LEU A 328 3.79 11.52 -5.57
C LEU A 328 5.10 12.17 -5.99
N THR A 329 5.67 11.78 -7.14
CA THR A 329 6.81 12.48 -7.75
C THR A 329 6.48 13.96 -8.01
N SER A 330 5.30 14.25 -8.57
CA SER A 330 4.86 15.64 -8.79
C SER A 330 4.69 16.43 -7.48
N ALA A 331 4.19 15.79 -6.41
CA ALA A 331 4.03 16.42 -5.11
C ALA A 331 5.37 16.69 -4.42
N VAL A 332 6.32 15.76 -4.52
CA VAL A 332 7.69 15.91 -4.00
C VAL A 332 8.41 17.04 -4.73
N GLU A 333 8.32 17.10 -6.06
CA GLU A 333 8.95 18.18 -6.83
C GLU A 333 8.32 19.55 -6.51
N ASN A 334 6.99 19.65 -6.44
CA ASN A 334 6.33 20.90 -6.02
C ASN A 334 6.77 21.34 -4.62
N ARG A 335 6.95 20.40 -3.69
CA ARG A 335 7.49 20.71 -2.36
C ARG A 335 8.92 21.27 -2.48
N ARG A 336 9.80 20.64 -3.28
CA ARG A 336 11.18 21.08 -3.50
C ARG A 336 11.25 22.50 -4.07
N ILE A 337 10.36 22.82 -5.01
CA ILE A 337 10.22 24.18 -5.56
C ILE A 337 9.82 25.17 -4.46
N ILE A 338 8.79 24.85 -3.66
CA ILE A 338 8.35 25.71 -2.56
C ILE A 338 9.48 25.93 -1.55
N GLN A 339 10.25 24.91 -1.22
CA GLN A 339 11.42 25.03 -0.34
C GLN A 339 12.45 26.01 -0.92
N SER A 340 12.81 25.87 -2.20
CA SER A 340 13.75 26.78 -2.86
C SER A 340 13.26 28.24 -2.85
N LEU A 341 11.96 28.46 -3.02
CA LEU A 341 11.34 29.78 -2.95
C LEU A 341 11.39 30.35 -1.53
N ILE A 342 11.15 29.52 -0.51
CA ILE A 342 11.24 29.93 0.91
C ILE A 342 12.69 30.30 1.25
N THR A 343 13.68 29.50 0.86
CA THR A 343 15.10 29.80 1.07
C THR A 343 15.48 31.12 0.41
N THR A 344 15.12 31.30 -0.86
CA THR A 344 15.38 32.55 -1.61
C THR A 344 14.69 33.75 -0.96
N TYR A 345 13.45 33.58 -0.49
CA TYR A 345 12.72 34.64 0.20
C TYR A 345 13.41 35.07 1.50
N ARG A 346 13.92 34.11 2.29
CA ARG A 346 14.67 34.37 3.53
C ARG A 346 15.98 35.11 3.26
N GLU A 347 16.76 34.65 2.28
CA GLU A 347 18.01 35.31 1.88
C GLU A 347 17.78 36.77 1.47
N ASN A 348 16.71 37.04 0.71
CA ASN A 348 16.37 38.39 0.27
C ASN A 348 15.92 39.31 1.40
N HIS A 349 15.43 38.77 2.52
CA HIS A 349 14.90 39.55 3.65
C HIS A 349 15.76 39.45 4.92
N ASN A 350 16.95 38.82 4.85
CA ASN A 350 17.86 38.59 5.99
C ASN A 350 17.16 37.97 7.22
N ILE A 351 16.33 36.95 6.99
CA ILE A 351 15.61 36.21 8.03
C ILE A 351 16.20 34.81 8.22
#